data_AF-A0A813J9A3-F1
#
_entry.id   AF-A0A813J9A3-F1
#
_cell.length_a   1.000
_cell.length_b   1.000
_cell.length_c   1.000
_cell.angle_alpha   90.00
_cell.angle_beta   90.00
_cell.angle_gamma   90.00
#
_symmetry.space_group_name_H-M   'P 1'
#
loop_
_entity.id
_entity.type
_entity.pdbx_description
1 polymer ?
#
loop_
_entity_poly.entity_id
_entity_poly.type
_entity_poly.pdbx_seq_one_letter_code
_entity_poly.pdbx_strand_id
1 'polypeptide(L)'
;MSQQYKPKPPIRFRALEKVKVRPRSLVQICLQRVAENFLTYDNLQQKLGRRQLEDVYAMLDLDMALPEAAHRINDENYWKRRTNAKFRNAQVEKHGMSWKQTFLELELQQSLELVPITVEYGNPELEALKQQVMASRLHVFQLNISQFPSHLDLSFLFDALPALSSFSITYGNRRLGMDYERAMFGMKISDAQYLARDIRVSQTLVSLCLPCNMIDDELVKVLMGGLSYGHMLTHLDLSHNKIGDRGARRLASLLDPDYCIQVLDLSDNQIHANGCMHLGAHLAENITCQVLNLRLNRCEDNGVSHLFQDFRQQEQQQRQQEQQQQQQH
;
A
#
# COMPACT_ATOMS: atom_id res chain seq x y z
N MET A 1 -19.52 69.85 -51.88
CA MET A 1 -19.89 69.52 -50.48
C MET A 1 -18.63 69.14 -49.73
N SER A 2 -18.31 69.91 -48.69
CA SER A 2 -17.07 69.91 -47.91
C SER A 2 -16.90 68.64 -47.06
N GLN A 3 -15.85 67.85 -47.32
CA GLN A 3 -15.41 66.82 -46.37
C GLN A 3 -14.38 67.42 -45.40
N GLN A 4 -14.79 67.57 -44.15
CA GLN A 4 -13.98 67.98 -43.00
C GLN A 4 -12.83 66.99 -42.77
N TYR A 5 -11.60 67.46 -42.84
CA TYR A 5 -10.41 66.70 -42.44
C TYR A 5 -10.36 66.60 -40.91
N LYS A 6 -10.55 65.41 -40.34
CA LYS A 6 -10.34 65.15 -38.91
C LYS A 6 -8.90 64.66 -38.69
N PRO A 7 -8.09 65.30 -37.84
CA PRO A 7 -6.73 64.84 -37.57
C PRO A 7 -6.75 63.49 -36.85
N LYS A 8 -5.86 62.57 -37.24
CA LYS A 8 -5.67 61.29 -36.55
C LYS A 8 -5.25 61.54 -35.10
N PRO A 9 -5.80 60.80 -34.12
CA PRO A 9 -5.40 60.94 -32.73
C PRO A 9 -3.93 60.54 -32.55
N PRO A 10 -3.21 61.17 -31.59
CA PRO A 10 -1.82 60.83 -31.33
C PRO A 10 -1.71 59.38 -30.84
N ILE A 11 -0.66 58.70 -31.29
CA ILE A 11 -0.31 57.35 -30.86
C ILE A 11 -0.03 57.40 -29.35
N ARG A 12 -0.91 56.81 -28.53
CA ARG A 12 -0.65 56.62 -27.10
C ARG A 12 0.42 55.56 -26.94
N PHE A 13 1.64 55.98 -26.60
CA PHE A 13 2.61 55.05 -26.04
C PHE A 13 2.03 54.51 -24.73
N ARG A 14 1.69 53.22 -24.72
CA ARG A 14 1.38 52.50 -23.47
C ARG A 14 2.64 52.63 -22.62
N ALA A 15 2.56 53.40 -21.53
CA ALA A 15 3.64 53.45 -20.56
C ALA A 15 3.94 51.99 -20.18
N LEU A 16 5.17 51.53 -20.43
CA LEU A 16 5.66 50.29 -19.86
C LEU A 16 5.53 50.47 -18.36
N GLU A 17 4.49 49.91 -17.75
CA GLU A 17 4.45 49.67 -16.32
C GLU A 17 5.66 48.81 -16.03
N LYS A 18 6.76 49.47 -15.64
CA LYS A 18 7.90 48.80 -15.03
C LYS A 18 7.31 48.09 -13.83
N VAL A 19 7.10 46.78 -13.96
CA VAL A 19 6.79 45.91 -12.84
C VAL A 19 7.85 46.23 -11.80
N LYS A 20 7.48 46.98 -10.76
CA LYS A 20 8.38 47.33 -9.67
C LYS A 20 8.67 46.05 -8.92
N VAL A 21 9.64 45.29 -9.39
CA VAL A 21 10.21 44.18 -8.64
C VAL A 21 10.87 44.82 -7.44
N ARG A 22 10.23 44.71 -6.26
CA ARG A 22 10.85 45.17 -5.02
C ARG A 22 12.17 44.41 -4.84
N PRO A 23 13.29 45.09 -4.56
CA PRO A 23 14.56 44.41 -4.33
C PRO A 23 14.42 43.47 -3.14
N ARG A 24 15.07 42.29 -3.23
CA ARG A 24 15.07 41.29 -2.16
C ARG A 24 15.69 41.90 -0.90
N SER A 25 15.09 41.65 0.25
CA SER A 25 15.69 42.02 1.54
C SER A 25 16.97 41.21 1.80
N LEU A 26 17.85 41.71 2.67
CA LEU A 26 19.05 40.97 3.08
C LEU A 26 18.68 39.58 3.63
N VAL A 27 17.60 39.50 4.41
CA VAL A 27 17.07 38.23 4.94
C VAL A 27 16.73 37.26 3.81
N GLN A 28 16.00 37.72 2.77
CA GLN A 28 15.65 36.87 1.63
C GLN A 28 16.89 36.38 0.87
N ILE A 29 17.91 37.22 0.71
CA ILE A 29 19.17 36.83 0.06
C ILE A 29 19.90 35.78 0.91
N CYS A 30 19.95 35.97 2.23
CA CYS A 30 20.57 35.00 3.14
C CYS A 30 19.83 33.66 3.13
N LEU A 31 18.49 33.66 3.21
CA LEU A 31 17.70 32.42 3.18
C LEU A 31 17.84 31.68 1.84
N GLN A 32 17.89 32.42 0.73
CA GLN A 32 18.18 31.82 -0.57
C GLN A 32 19.54 31.13 -0.57
N ARG A 33 20.58 31.79 -0.02
CA ARG A 33 21.92 31.17 0.05
C ARG A 33 21.95 29.94 0.95
N VAL A 34 21.17 29.94 2.03
CA VAL A 34 20.97 28.77 2.88
C VAL A 34 20.30 27.64 2.11
N ALA A 35 19.25 27.92 1.33
CA ALA A 35 18.58 26.92 0.50
C ALA A 35 19.51 26.32 -0.56
N GLU A 36 20.31 27.14 -1.24
CA GLU A 36 21.31 26.69 -2.22
C GLU A 36 22.39 25.77 -1.62
N ASN A 37 22.67 25.90 -0.32
CA ASN A 37 23.69 25.11 0.39
C ASN A 37 23.09 24.25 1.50
N PHE A 38 21.81 23.86 1.36
CA PHE A 38 21.03 23.21 2.41
C PHE A 38 21.72 21.96 2.99
N LEU A 39 22.36 21.15 2.14
CA LEU A 39 23.05 19.93 2.55
C LEU A 39 24.35 20.18 3.34
N THR A 40 24.93 21.39 3.24
CA THR A 40 26.16 21.74 3.98
C THR A 40 25.90 22.14 5.42
N TYR A 41 24.64 22.46 5.76
CA TYR A 41 24.28 22.95 7.07
C TYR A 41 23.54 21.89 7.87
N ASP A 42 24.11 21.52 9.01
CA ASP A 42 23.46 20.61 9.95
C ASP A 42 22.58 21.38 10.95
N ASN A 43 21.49 20.71 11.36
CA ASN A 43 20.54 21.17 12.37
C ASN A 43 19.94 22.56 12.07
N LEU A 44 19.64 22.85 10.79
CA LEU A 44 18.99 24.11 10.41
C LEU A 44 17.66 24.35 11.15
N GLN A 45 16.94 23.29 11.51
CA GLN A 45 15.68 23.42 12.25
C GLN A 45 15.88 23.97 13.69
N GLN A 46 17.09 23.87 14.24
CA GLN A 46 17.45 24.43 15.55
C GLN A 46 17.99 25.87 15.44
N LYS A 47 18.44 26.27 14.25
CA LYS A 47 19.12 27.56 14.00
C LYS A 47 18.20 28.63 13.42
N LEU A 48 17.17 28.24 12.68
CA LEU A 48 16.24 29.15 12.01
C LEU A 48 14.88 29.15 12.70
N GLY A 49 14.22 30.31 12.71
CA GLY A 49 12.81 30.39 13.12
C GLY A 49 11.90 29.67 12.12
N ARG A 50 10.74 29.19 12.59
CA ARG A 50 9.79 28.40 11.78
C ARG A 50 9.49 29.01 10.40
N ARG A 51 9.17 30.31 10.32
CA ARG A 51 8.86 30.99 9.05
C ARG A 51 10.05 31.03 8.08
N GLN A 52 11.24 31.28 8.61
CA GLN A 52 12.46 31.31 7.80
C GLN A 52 12.77 29.91 7.25
N LEU A 53 12.52 28.88 8.04
CA LEU A 53 12.69 27.49 7.63
C LEU A 53 11.66 27.10 6.56
N GLU A 54 10.38 27.49 6.71
CA GLU A 54 9.34 27.33 5.70
C GLU A 54 9.73 28.02 4.38
N ASP A 55 10.27 29.24 4.45
CA ASP A 55 10.78 29.96 3.27
C ASP A 55 11.96 29.21 2.61
N VAL A 56 12.90 28.68 3.39
CA VAL A 56 14.01 27.87 2.87
C VAL A 56 13.47 26.61 2.18
N TYR A 57 12.56 25.88 2.82
CA TYR A 57 11.94 24.68 2.25
C TYR A 57 11.14 24.95 0.98
N ALA A 58 10.50 26.12 0.86
CA ALA A 58 9.81 26.54 -0.36
C ALA A 58 10.77 26.76 -1.55
N MET A 59 12.04 27.11 -1.28
CA MET A 59 13.08 27.33 -2.30
C MET A 59 13.86 26.06 -2.67
N LEU A 60 13.74 24.98 -1.89
CA LEU A 60 14.45 23.73 -2.18
C LEU A 60 13.97 23.07 -3.47
N ASP A 61 14.94 22.45 -4.14
CA ASP A 61 14.74 21.58 -5.30
C ASP A 61 13.99 20.30 -4.91
N LEU A 62 13.12 19.84 -5.81
CA LEU A 62 12.33 18.62 -5.66
C LEU A 62 13.14 17.37 -6.05
N ASP A 63 14.26 17.52 -6.76
CA ASP A 63 15.11 16.40 -7.24
C ASP A 63 16.18 15.95 -6.22
N MET A 64 16.15 16.50 -5.00
CA MET A 64 17.07 16.11 -3.92
C MET A 64 17.00 14.61 -3.63
N ALA A 65 18.16 13.96 -3.49
CA ALA A 65 18.24 12.52 -3.17
C ALA A 65 17.36 12.14 -1.96
N LEU A 66 16.58 11.07 -2.11
CA LEU A 66 15.58 10.67 -1.11
C LEU A 66 16.18 10.47 0.29
N PRO A 67 17.34 9.78 0.46
CA PRO A 67 17.92 9.61 1.78
C PRO A 67 18.22 10.94 2.49
N GLU A 68 18.74 11.94 1.77
CA GLU A 68 19.03 13.24 2.36
C GLU A 68 17.76 14.03 2.71
N ALA A 69 16.79 14.03 1.79
CA ALA A 69 15.53 14.73 2.00
C ALA A 69 14.72 14.15 3.17
N ALA A 70 14.61 12.81 3.24
CA ALA A 70 13.82 12.11 4.24
C ALA A 70 14.30 12.38 5.69
N HIS A 71 15.60 12.49 5.91
CA HIS A 71 16.15 12.78 7.24
C HIS A 71 16.07 14.27 7.62
N ARG A 72 16.29 15.18 6.65
CA ARG A 72 16.46 16.61 6.93
C ARG A 72 15.17 17.43 6.79
N ILE A 73 14.16 16.93 6.07
CA ILE A 73 12.96 17.70 5.73
C ILE A 73 11.72 17.08 6.36
N ASN A 74 11.09 17.83 7.27
CA ASN A 74 9.80 17.48 7.90
C ASN A 74 8.67 18.42 7.44
N ASP A 75 8.91 19.27 6.45
CA ASP A 75 7.91 20.22 5.96
C ASP A 75 6.94 19.58 4.96
N GLU A 76 5.67 19.58 5.33
CA GLU A 76 4.58 18.99 4.54
C GLU A 76 4.36 19.70 3.22
N ASN A 77 4.66 21.01 3.10
CA ASN A 77 4.50 21.73 1.84
C ASN A 77 5.56 21.32 0.82
N TYR A 78 6.81 21.10 1.24
CA TYR A 78 7.85 20.51 0.40
C TYR A 78 7.42 19.15 -0.13
N TRP A 79 7.00 18.23 0.76
CA TRP A 79 6.57 16.90 0.35
C TRP A 79 5.31 16.93 -0.52
N LYS A 80 4.38 17.85 -0.28
CA LYS A 80 3.21 18.06 -1.16
C LYS A 80 3.63 18.51 -2.55
N ARG A 81 4.55 19.47 -2.68
CA ARG A 81 5.08 19.91 -3.99
C ARG A 81 5.78 18.75 -4.71
N ARG A 82 6.64 18.02 -4.00
CA ARG A 82 7.38 16.87 -4.53
C ARG A 82 6.45 15.74 -4.99
N THR A 83 5.45 15.42 -4.17
CA THR A 83 4.42 14.43 -4.50
C THR A 83 3.62 14.86 -5.71
N ASN A 84 3.12 16.09 -5.77
CA ASN A 84 2.31 16.53 -6.92
C ASN A 84 3.12 16.63 -8.22
N ALA A 85 4.43 16.90 -8.14
CA ALA A 85 5.31 16.89 -9.30
C ALA A 85 5.46 15.49 -9.91
N LYS A 86 5.60 14.46 -9.07
CA LYS A 86 5.86 13.08 -9.49
C LYS A 86 4.60 12.19 -9.61
N PHE A 87 3.69 12.33 -8.66
CA PHE A 87 2.46 11.54 -8.47
C PHE A 87 1.22 12.47 -8.47
N ARG A 88 0.82 12.98 -9.64
CA ARG A 88 -0.21 14.03 -9.79
C ARG A 88 -1.57 13.75 -9.12
N ASN A 89 -1.94 12.49 -8.95
CA ASN A 89 -3.23 12.06 -8.39
C ASN A 89 -3.08 11.34 -7.04
N ALA A 90 -1.99 11.58 -6.32
CA ALA A 90 -1.78 10.99 -5.01
C ALA A 90 -2.87 11.44 -4.01
N GLN A 91 -3.41 10.49 -3.25
CA GLN A 91 -4.47 10.71 -2.27
C GLN A 91 -3.90 10.60 -0.87
N VAL A 92 -3.58 11.74 -0.25
CA VAL A 92 -2.93 11.79 1.09
C VAL A 92 -3.75 11.10 2.18
N GLU A 93 -5.08 11.01 1.99
CA GLU A 93 -6.02 10.36 2.91
C GLU A 93 -5.77 8.86 3.03
N LYS A 94 -5.22 8.24 2.00
CA LYS A 94 -4.85 6.83 2.03
C LYS A 94 -3.57 6.58 2.83
N HIS A 95 -2.76 7.62 3.08
CA HIS A 95 -1.39 7.53 3.58
C HIS A 95 -1.23 8.33 4.89
N GLY A 96 -2.14 8.15 5.84
CA GLY A 96 -2.04 8.72 7.18
C GLY A 96 -2.16 10.25 7.26
N MET A 97 -2.69 10.91 6.21
CA MET A 97 -2.82 12.38 6.15
C MET A 97 -1.47 13.14 6.19
N SER A 98 -0.35 12.48 5.85
CA SER A 98 0.97 13.12 5.70
C SER A 98 1.49 12.99 4.27
N TRP A 99 1.86 14.11 3.66
CA TRP A 99 2.51 14.16 2.36
C TRP A 99 3.90 13.53 2.39
N LYS A 100 4.62 13.63 3.52
CA LYS A 100 5.90 12.93 3.67
C LYS A 100 5.72 11.42 3.60
N GLN A 101 4.80 10.87 4.39
CA GLN A 101 4.44 9.45 4.33
C GLN A 101 4.00 9.05 2.92
N THR A 102 3.05 9.80 2.34
CA THR A 102 2.52 9.57 0.99
C THR A 102 3.64 9.47 -0.04
N PHE A 103 4.57 10.44 -0.05
CA PHE A 103 5.68 10.43 -1.00
C PHE A 103 6.58 9.21 -0.79
N LEU A 104 6.98 8.93 0.46
CA LEU A 104 7.93 7.86 0.75
C LEU A 104 7.36 6.47 0.44
N GLU A 105 6.09 6.23 0.74
CA GLU A 105 5.41 4.97 0.40
C GLU A 105 5.27 4.81 -1.13
N LEU A 106 4.82 5.86 -1.85
CA LEU A 106 4.68 5.82 -3.31
C LEU A 106 6.03 5.67 -4.04
N GLU A 107 7.05 6.37 -3.56
CA GLU A 107 8.41 6.28 -4.12
C GLU A 107 8.98 4.88 -3.93
N LEU A 108 8.86 4.33 -2.73
CA LEU A 108 9.36 2.99 -2.44
C LEU A 108 8.61 1.93 -3.25
N GLN A 109 7.29 2.03 -3.38
CA GLN A 109 6.49 1.18 -4.26
C GLN A 109 7.00 1.26 -5.70
N GLN A 110 7.17 2.46 -6.25
CA GLN A 110 7.67 2.62 -7.62
C GLN A 110 9.08 2.02 -7.79
N SER A 111 9.99 2.26 -6.84
CA SER A 111 11.33 1.67 -6.86
C SER A 111 11.27 0.13 -6.86
N LEU A 112 10.42 -0.47 -6.03
CA LEU A 112 10.21 -1.91 -5.95
C LEU A 112 9.66 -2.49 -7.26
N GLU A 113 8.70 -1.82 -7.90
CA GLU A 113 8.13 -2.23 -9.20
C GLU A 113 9.15 -2.16 -10.35
N LEU A 114 10.19 -1.32 -10.23
CA LEU A 114 11.19 -1.09 -11.27
C LEU A 114 12.49 -1.89 -11.07
N VAL A 115 12.61 -2.68 -10.00
CA VAL A 115 13.79 -3.52 -9.76
C VAL A 115 13.95 -4.51 -10.93
N PRO A 116 15.13 -4.57 -11.58
CA PRO A 116 15.36 -5.51 -12.67
C PRO A 116 15.22 -6.96 -12.23
N ILE A 117 14.99 -7.87 -13.18
CA ILE A 117 14.84 -9.30 -12.89
C ILE A 117 16.20 -9.97 -12.60
N THR A 118 17.29 -9.43 -13.14
CA THR A 118 18.63 -10.03 -13.12
C THR A 118 19.49 -9.58 -11.93
N VAL A 119 18.91 -9.29 -10.77
CA VAL A 119 19.68 -8.73 -9.63
C VAL A 119 20.66 -9.77 -9.09
N GLU A 120 21.95 -9.62 -9.41
CA GLU A 120 23.05 -10.36 -8.78
C GLU A 120 23.52 -9.69 -7.48
N TYR A 121 24.21 -10.44 -6.62
CA TYR A 121 24.83 -9.91 -5.40
C TYR A 121 25.74 -8.70 -5.72
N GLY A 122 25.52 -7.58 -5.03
CA GLY A 122 26.29 -6.34 -5.25
C GLY A 122 25.70 -5.38 -6.29
N ASN A 123 24.47 -5.61 -6.76
CA ASN A 123 23.78 -4.68 -7.66
C ASN A 123 23.59 -3.30 -7.00
N PRO A 124 24.12 -2.20 -7.59
CA PRO A 124 23.96 -0.84 -7.08
C PRO A 124 22.51 -0.39 -6.89
N GLU A 125 21.58 -0.88 -7.71
CA GLU A 125 20.16 -0.53 -7.64
C GLU A 125 19.49 -1.17 -6.42
N LEU A 126 19.87 -2.41 -6.07
CA LEU A 126 19.39 -3.05 -4.85
C LEU A 126 19.93 -2.33 -3.61
N GLU A 127 21.18 -1.89 -3.64
CA GLU A 127 21.76 -1.13 -2.53
C GLU A 127 21.10 0.25 -2.39
N ALA A 128 20.85 0.94 -3.51
CA ALA A 128 20.09 2.19 -3.51
C ALA A 128 18.67 1.98 -2.95
N LEU A 129 17.99 0.89 -3.32
CA LEU A 129 16.68 0.54 -2.76
C LEU A 129 16.75 0.32 -1.25
N LYS A 130 17.75 -0.43 -0.75
CA LYS A 130 17.93 -0.64 0.70
C LYS A 130 18.17 0.68 1.44
N GLN A 131 18.95 1.60 0.86
CA GLN A 131 19.14 2.93 1.43
C GLN A 131 17.83 3.73 1.47
N GLN A 132 17.00 3.66 0.42
CA GLN A 132 15.69 4.29 0.38
C GLN A 132 14.76 3.72 1.46
N VAL A 133 14.74 2.39 1.64
CA VAL A 133 13.97 1.71 2.69
C VAL A 133 14.39 2.21 4.06
N MET A 134 15.70 2.23 4.34
CA MET A 134 16.22 2.68 5.63
C MET A 134 15.89 4.15 5.92
N ALA A 135 15.98 5.03 4.91
CA ALA A 135 15.63 6.43 5.06
C ALA A 135 14.13 6.66 5.27
N SER A 136 13.30 5.75 4.76
CA SER A 136 11.82 5.87 4.81
C SER A 136 11.21 5.13 6.01
N ARG A 137 11.99 4.35 6.74
CA ARG A 137 11.51 3.33 7.69
C ARG A 137 10.53 3.78 8.77
N LEU A 138 10.59 5.04 9.19
CA LEU A 138 9.71 5.58 10.24
C LEU A 138 8.37 6.11 9.69
N HIS A 139 8.23 6.17 8.37
CA HIS A 139 7.09 6.78 7.69
C HIS A 139 6.40 5.81 6.72
N VAL A 140 6.84 4.54 6.65
CA VAL A 140 6.23 3.53 5.78
C VAL A 140 5.42 2.56 6.64
N PHE A 141 4.10 2.62 6.48
CA PHE A 141 3.13 1.80 7.17
C PHE A 141 2.40 0.85 6.21
N GLN A 142 2.38 1.19 4.93
CA GLN A 142 1.80 0.35 3.89
C GLN A 142 2.65 0.33 2.62
N LEU A 143 2.60 -0.80 1.93
CA LEU A 143 3.17 -0.95 0.59
C LEU A 143 2.20 -1.69 -0.31
N ASN A 144 1.87 -1.10 -1.45
CA ASN A 144 1.08 -1.70 -2.51
C ASN A 144 1.89 -1.78 -3.81
N ILE A 145 2.40 -2.96 -4.10
CA ILE A 145 3.23 -3.28 -5.25
C ILE A 145 2.34 -3.94 -6.29
N SER A 146 1.95 -3.19 -7.32
CA SER A 146 0.91 -3.62 -8.26
C SER A 146 1.42 -4.50 -9.41
N GLN A 147 2.75 -4.60 -9.52
CA GLN A 147 3.49 -5.43 -10.47
C GLN A 147 4.89 -5.71 -9.90
N PHE A 148 5.27 -6.97 -9.77
CA PHE A 148 6.58 -7.35 -9.23
C PHE A 148 7.19 -8.51 -10.03
N PRO A 149 7.85 -8.21 -11.16
CA PRO A 149 8.39 -9.26 -12.04
C PRO A 149 9.72 -9.85 -11.59
N SER A 150 10.40 -9.22 -10.62
CA SER A 150 11.76 -9.62 -10.22
C SER A 150 11.80 -10.85 -9.33
N HIS A 151 10.72 -11.16 -8.60
CA HIS A 151 10.69 -12.24 -7.59
C HIS A 151 11.84 -12.13 -6.56
N LEU A 152 12.33 -10.91 -6.33
CA LEU A 152 13.36 -10.64 -5.34
C LEU A 152 12.84 -10.97 -3.94
N ASP A 153 13.70 -11.56 -3.10
CA ASP A 153 13.41 -11.77 -1.68
C ASP A 153 13.22 -10.41 -0.99
N LEU A 154 11.99 -10.13 -0.55
CA LEU A 154 11.57 -8.88 0.09
C LEU A 154 11.71 -8.89 1.61
N SER A 155 12.38 -9.88 2.20
CA SER A 155 12.52 -10.00 3.66
C SER A 155 13.18 -8.79 4.30
N PHE A 156 14.10 -8.14 3.58
CA PHE A 156 14.74 -6.91 4.04
C PHE A 156 13.75 -5.75 4.29
N LEU A 157 12.55 -5.78 3.69
CA LEU A 157 11.49 -4.82 3.98
C LEU A 157 10.92 -5.07 5.38
N PHE A 158 10.59 -6.32 5.70
CA PHE A 158 10.04 -6.70 7.01
C PHE A 158 11.06 -6.47 8.15
N ASP A 159 12.35 -6.67 7.88
CA ASP A 159 13.42 -6.37 8.84
C ASP A 159 13.60 -4.86 9.08
N ALA A 160 13.48 -4.05 8.02
CA ALA A 160 13.82 -2.63 8.08
C ALA A 160 12.65 -1.71 8.45
N LEU A 161 11.41 -2.13 8.14
CA LEU A 161 10.18 -1.34 8.28
C LEU A 161 9.37 -1.80 9.51
N PRO A 162 9.67 -1.27 10.71
CA PRO A 162 9.06 -1.76 11.94
C PRO A 162 7.55 -1.50 12.03
N ALA A 163 7.04 -0.51 11.29
CA ALA A 163 5.65 -0.10 11.32
C ALA A 163 4.82 -0.61 10.12
N LEU A 164 5.38 -1.50 9.28
CA LEU A 164 4.68 -2.02 8.12
C LEU A 164 3.47 -2.88 8.56
N SER A 165 2.28 -2.31 8.38
CA SER A 165 1.01 -2.87 8.83
C SER A 165 0.13 -3.39 7.71
N SER A 166 0.34 -2.91 6.48
CA SER A 166 -0.39 -3.34 5.29
C SER A 166 0.57 -3.66 4.15
N PHE A 167 0.48 -4.88 3.60
CA PHE A 167 1.33 -5.31 2.50
C PHE A 167 0.46 -5.90 1.38
N SER A 168 0.61 -5.36 0.18
CA SER A 168 -0.08 -5.81 -1.03
C SER A 168 0.93 -6.02 -2.15
N ILE A 169 0.89 -7.19 -2.79
CA ILE A 169 1.80 -7.50 -3.90
C ILE A 169 1.11 -8.33 -4.98
N THR A 170 1.37 -7.97 -6.25
CA THR A 170 0.99 -8.77 -7.42
C THR A 170 2.21 -9.09 -8.28
N TYR A 171 2.51 -10.37 -8.48
CA TYR A 171 3.62 -10.86 -9.30
C TYR A 171 3.23 -10.84 -10.79
N GLY A 172 3.93 -10.03 -11.56
CA GLY A 172 3.62 -9.78 -12.96
C GLY A 172 4.27 -8.50 -13.46
N ASN A 173 4.16 -8.26 -14.76
CA ASN A 173 4.54 -7.00 -15.39
C ASN A 173 3.39 -6.53 -16.29
N ARG A 174 2.94 -5.28 -16.12
CA ARG A 174 1.85 -4.73 -16.95
C ARG A 174 2.34 -4.17 -18.28
N ARG A 175 3.65 -3.95 -18.43
CA ARG A 175 4.28 -3.30 -19.58
C ARG A 175 5.26 -4.25 -20.28
N LEU A 176 4.75 -5.40 -20.72
CA LEU A 176 5.57 -6.45 -21.33
C LEU A 176 6.08 -6.11 -22.74
N GLY A 177 5.37 -5.26 -23.50
CA GLY A 177 5.70 -5.09 -24.92
C GLY A 177 5.79 -6.45 -25.63
N MET A 178 6.93 -6.73 -26.26
CA MET A 178 7.25 -8.01 -26.89
C MET A 178 8.06 -8.97 -25.99
N ASP A 179 8.48 -8.51 -24.81
CA ASP A 179 9.35 -9.23 -23.86
C ASP A 179 8.51 -10.07 -22.89
N TYR A 180 7.56 -10.85 -23.43
CA TYR A 180 6.71 -11.72 -22.64
C TYR A 180 7.47 -12.94 -22.13
N GLU A 181 7.60 -13.05 -20.81
CA GLU A 181 8.02 -14.28 -20.15
C GLU A 181 6.97 -14.75 -19.15
N ARG A 182 6.44 -15.96 -19.38
CA ARG A 182 5.45 -16.58 -18.48
C ARG A 182 5.95 -16.68 -17.04
N ALA A 183 7.26 -16.81 -16.84
CA ALA A 183 7.89 -16.93 -15.53
C ALA A 183 7.85 -15.66 -14.67
N MET A 184 7.43 -14.51 -15.24
CA MET A 184 7.24 -13.25 -14.51
C MET A 184 5.87 -13.15 -13.82
N PHE A 185 4.94 -14.05 -14.13
CA PHE A 185 3.54 -13.97 -13.69
C PHE A 185 3.22 -15.00 -12.63
N GLY A 186 2.49 -14.54 -11.60
CA GLY A 186 2.05 -15.37 -10.51
C GLY A 186 3.15 -15.67 -9.51
N MET A 187 2.75 -15.99 -8.29
CA MET A 187 3.64 -16.27 -7.18
C MET A 187 4.36 -17.61 -7.43
N LYS A 188 5.69 -17.62 -7.25
CA LYS A 188 6.49 -18.84 -7.22
C LYS A 188 6.49 -19.44 -5.82
N ILE A 189 6.85 -20.72 -5.73
CA ILE A 189 7.00 -21.40 -4.44
C ILE A 189 8.04 -20.68 -3.55
N SER A 190 9.14 -20.17 -4.13
CA SER A 190 10.15 -19.40 -3.40
C SER A 190 9.56 -18.13 -2.78
N ASP A 191 8.73 -17.41 -3.54
CA ASP A 191 8.08 -16.18 -3.08
C ASP A 191 7.15 -16.46 -1.90
N ALA A 192 6.35 -17.52 -2.02
CA ALA A 192 5.47 -17.98 -0.94
C ALA A 192 6.28 -18.40 0.30
N GLN A 193 7.45 -19.01 0.14
CA GLN A 193 8.33 -19.38 1.24
C GLN A 193 8.92 -18.17 1.96
N TYR A 194 9.41 -17.17 1.21
CA TYR A 194 9.92 -15.93 1.78
C TYR A 194 8.81 -15.20 2.53
N LEU A 195 7.66 -15.00 1.88
CA LEU A 195 6.53 -14.32 2.50
C LEU A 195 6.00 -15.05 3.74
N ALA A 196 5.92 -16.39 3.71
CA ALA A 196 5.51 -17.18 4.87
C ALA A 196 6.49 -17.02 6.05
N ARG A 197 7.80 -16.96 5.78
CA ARG A 197 8.82 -16.68 6.80
C ARG A 197 8.60 -15.29 7.41
N ASP A 198 8.38 -14.30 6.57
CA ASP A 198 8.31 -12.89 6.99
C ASP A 198 7.02 -12.60 7.77
N ILE A 199 5.89 -13.16 7.34
CA ILE A 199 4.62 -13.08 8.07
C ILE A 199 4.75 -13.70 9.46
N ARG A 200 5.45 -14.83 9.58
CA ARG A 200 5.62 -15.54 10.86
C ARG A 200 6.32 -14.66 11.92
N VAL A 201 7.28 -13.83 11.50
CA VAL A 201 8.07 -12.99 12.41
C VAL A 201 7.53 -11.56 12.53
N SER A 202 6.64 -11.15 11.62
CA SER A 202 6.03 -9.83 11.68
C SER A 202 5.13 -9.69 12.91
N GLN A 203 5.33 -8.60 13.66
CA GLN A 203 4.53 -8.24 14.83
C GLN A 203 3.56 -7.09 14.55
N THR A 204 3.52 -6.59 13.31
CA THR A 204 2.77 -5.37 12.95
C THR A 204 1.87 -5.54 11.75
N LEU A 205 2.03 -6.62 10.97
CA LEU A 205 1.20 -6.87 9.79
C LEU A 205 -0.25 -7.21 10.19
N VAL A 206 -1.16 -6.35 9.77
CA VAL A 206 -2.61 -6.43 10.03
C VAL A 206 -3.40 -6.73 8.76
N SER A 207 -2.88 -6.31 7.60
CA SER A 207 -3.50 -6.50 6.28
C SER A 207 -2.53 -7.09 5.28
N LEU A 208 -2.92 -8.19 4.64
CA LEU A 208 -2.18 -8.84 3.57
C LEU A 208 -3.06 -9.04 2.35
N CYS A 209 -2.65 -8.48 1.21
CA CYS A 209 -3.37 -8.61 -0.05
C CYS A 209 -2.48 -9.27 -1.12
N LEU A 210 -2.92 -10.41 -1.64
CA LEU A 210 -2.23 -11.16 -2.69
C LEU A 210 -3.16 -11.44 -3.90
N PRO A 211 -3.86 -10.44 -4.44
CA PRO A 211 -4.78 -10.66 -5.55
C PRO A 211 -4.01 -10.99 -6.84
N CYS A 212 -4.65 -11.75 -7.72
CA CYS A 212 -4.15 -12.01 -9.08
C CYS A 212 -2.78 -12.70 -9.14
N ASN A 213 -2.43 -13.52 -8.15
CA ASN A 213 -1.12 -14.15 -8.02
C ASN A 213 -1.07 -15.62 -8.48
N MET A 214 -2.14 -16.13 -9.10
CA MET A 214 -2.27 -17.53 -9.50
C MET A 214 -2.04 -18.53 -8.36
N ILE A 215 -2.32 -18.13 -7.11
CA ILE A 215 -2.14 -18.94 -5.92
C ILE A 215 -3.09 -20.15 -5.98
N ASP A 216 -2.54 -21.35 -5.98
CA ASP A 216 -3.29 -22.62 -5.95
C ASP A 216 -3.25 -23.28 -4.57
N ASP A 217 -3.85 -24.47 -4.44
CA ASP A 217 -3.90 -25.22 -3.17
C ASP A 217 -2.51 -25.51 -2.57
N GLU A 218 -1.47 -25.69 -3.40
CA GLU A 218 -0.11 -25.97 -2.93
C GLU A 218 0.58 -24.69 -2.44
N LEU A 219 0.40 -23.57 -3.13
CA LEU A 219 0.90 -22.28 -2.64
C LEU A 219 0.17 -21.84 -1.36
N VAL A 220 -1.14 -22.08 -1.24
CA VAL A 220 -1.87 -21.88 0.02
C VAL A 220 -1.22 -22.69 1.15
N LYS A 221 -0.90 -23.97 0.91
CA LYS A 221 -0.22 -24.80 1.92
C LYS A 221 1.11 -24.20 2.38
N VAL A 222 1.89 -23.61 1.47
CA VAL A 222 3.16 -22.94 1.82
C VAL A 222 2.89 -21.67 2.63
N LEU A 223 1.98 -20.81 2.18
CA LEU A 223 1.61 -19.56 2.86
C LEU A 223 1.06 -19.80 4.27
N MET A 224 0.30 -20.88 4.47
CA MET A 224 -0.19 -21.29 5.79
C MET A 224 0.93 -21.53 6.80
N GLY A 225 2.15 -21.87 6.35
CA GLY A 225 3.33 -21.95 7.22
C GLY A 225 3.67 -20.64 7.92
N GLY A 226 3.25 -19.49 7.38
CA GLY A 226 3.34 -18.17 8.01
C GLY A 226 2.03 -17.71 8.62
N LEU A 227 0.93 -17.83 7.86
CA LEU A 227 -0.39 -17.32 8.26
C LEU A 227 -0.90 -17.93 9.58
N SER A 228 -0.56 -19.20 9.86
CA SER A 228 -0.92 -19.85 11.14
C SER A 228 -0.26 -19.25 12.38
N TYR A 229 0.71 -18.35 12.23
CA TYR A 229 1.35 -17.62 13.33
C TYR A 229 1.00 -16.12 13.33
N GLY A 230 0.35 -15.64 12.27
CA GLY A 230 -0.01 -14.23 12.07
C GLY A 230 -1.24 -13.83 12.87
N HIS A 231 -1.22 -13.97 14.19
CA HIS A 231 -2.40 -13.76 15.05
C HIS A 231 -2.96 -12.32 15.00
N MET A 232 -2.19 -11.35 14.52
CA MET A 232 -2.61 -9.96 14.35
C MET A 232 -3.25 -9.66 12.99
N LEU A 233 -3.21 -10.62 12.05
CA LEU A 233 -3.80 -10.45 10.74
C LEU A 233 -5.33 -10.41 10.87
N THR A 234 -5.92 -9.31 10.42
CA THR A 234 -7.38 -9.09 10.44
C THR A 234 -7.95 -9.03 9.03
N HIS A 235 -7.13 -8.68 8.03
CA HIS A 235 -7.56 -8.57 6.63
C HIS A 235 -6.66 -9.45 5.76
N LEU A 236 -7.27 -10.42 5.09
CA LEU A 236 -6.60 -11.30 4.13
C LEU A 236 -7.37 -11.30 2.81
N ASP A 237 -6.73 -10.80 1.76
CA ASP A 237 -7.26 -10.82 0.39
C ASP A 237 -6.44 -11.81 -0.46
N LEU A 238 -7.10 -12.91 -0.86
CA LEU A 238 -6.61 -13.91 -1.79
C LEU A 238 -7.52 -14.00 -3.04
N SER A 239 -8.20 -12.91 -3.39
CA SER A 239 -9.10 -12.86 -4.54
C SER A 239 -8.38 -13.06 -5.88
N HIS A 240 -9.13 -13.46 -6.90
CA HIS A 240 -8.63 -13.64 -8.28
C HIS A 240 -7.44 -14.62 -8.37
N ASN A 241 -7.52 -15.75 -7.66
CA ASN A 241 -6.49 -16.78 -7.61
C ASN A 241 -7.03 -18.13 -8.13
N LYS A 242 -6.35 -19.24 -7.83
CA LYS A 242 -6.69 -20.59 -8.30
C LYS A 242 -6.94 -21.54 -7.12
N ILE A 243 -7.45 -21.00 -6.01
CA ILE A 243 -7.68 -21.74 -4.77
C ILE A 243 -8.88 -22.67 -4.98
N GLY A 244 -8.68 -23.97 -4.75
CA GLY A 244 -9.72 -24.98 -4.79
C GLY A 244 -10.20 -25.37 -3.39
N ASP A 245 -10.99 -26.45 -3.31
CA ASP A 245 -11.56 -26.94 -2.05
C ASP A 245 -10.50 -27.30 -1.01
N ARG A 246 -9.33 -27.82 -1.43
CA ARG A 246 -8.27 -28.20 -0.49
C ARG A 246 -7.57 -26.97 0.09
N GLY A 247 -7.35 -25.93 -0.72
CA GLY A 247 -6.85 -24.65 -0.25
C GLY A 247 -7.85 -23.96 0.67
N ALA A 248 -9.13 -23.93 0.29
CA ALA A 248 -10.21 -23.41 1.14
C ALA A 248 -10.29 -24.10 2.50
N ARG A 249 -10.17 -25.44 2.53
CA ARG A 249 -10.09 -26.21 3.79
C ARG A 249 -8.94 -25.75 4.70
N ARG A 250 -7.78 -25.42 4.13
CA ARG A 250 -6.64 -24.94 4.92
C ARG A 250 -6.87 -23.52 5.42
N LEU A 251 -7.43 -22.65 4.58
CA LEU A 251 -7.74 -21.28 4.96
C LEU A 251 -8.86 -21.21 6.01
N ALA A 252 -9.76 -22.20 6.06
CA ALA A 252 -10.81 -22.28 7.05
C ALA A 252 -10.28 -22.26 8.50
N SER A 253 -9.08 -22.81 8.76
CA SER A 253 -8.49 -22.75 10.11
C SER A 253 -8.13 -21.33 10.55
N LEU A 254 -8.02 -20.36 9.63
CA LEU A 254 -7.84 -18.94 9.99
C LEU A 254 -9.13 -18.31 10.53
N LEU A 255 -10.25 -19.04 10.47
CA LEU A 255 -11.51 -18.69 11.12
C LEU A 255 -11.63 -19.36 12.50
N ASP A 256 -10.65 -20.13 12.97
CA ASP A 256 -10.69 -20.65 14.35
C ASP A 256 -10.68 -19.50 15.38
N PRO A 257 -11.23 -19.70 16.59
CA PRO A 257 -11.30 -18.66 17.63
C PRO A 257 -9.95 -18.04 18.03
N ASP A 258 -8.84 -18.74 17.76
CA ASP A 258 -7.47 -18.30 18.05
C ASP A 258 -6.95 -17.23 17.06
N TYR A 259 -7.71 -16.91 16.00
CA TYR A 259 -7.33 -15.94 14.97
C TYR A 259 -8.26 -14.72 14.94
N CYS A 260 -7.70 -13.58 14.54
CA CYS A 260 -8.39 -12.29 14.53
C CYS A 260 -8.94 -11.88 13.16
N ILE A 261 -9.10 -12.81 12.21
CA ILE A 261 -9.55 -12.48 10.85
C ILE A 261 -10.94 -11.85 10.88
N GLN A 262 -11.03 -10.61 10.41
CA GLN A 262 -12.26 -9.84 10.25
C GLN A 262 -12.75 -9.85 8.81
N VAL A 263 -11.82 -9.81 7.85
CA VAL A 263 -12.10 -9.80 6.41
C VAL A 263 -11.28 -10.90 5.74
N LEU A 264 -11.97 -11.86 5.13
CA LEU A 264 -11.40 -12.90 4.29
C LEU A 264 -12.01 -12.81 2.89
N ASP A 265 -11.24 -12.29 1.93
CA ASP A 265 -11.66 -12.23 0.53
C ASP A 265 -11.07 -13.40 -0.26
N LEU A 266 -11.95 -14.29 -0.71
CA LEU A 266 -11.66 -15.44 -1.55
C LEU A 266 -12.39 -15.36 -2.88
N SER A 267 -12.85 -14.17 -3.29
CA SER A 267 -13.64 -14.03 -4.50
C SER A 267 -12.84 -14.36 -5.77
N ASP A 268 -13.54 -14.84 -6.80
CA ASP A 268 -12.95 -15.27 -8.08
C ASP A 268 -11.83 -16.31 -7.90
N ASN A 269 -12.19 -17.42 -7.28
CA ASN A 269 -11.35 -18.60 -7.11
C ASN A 269 -12.09 -19.85 -7.64
N GLN A 270 -11.53 -21.04 -7.38
CA GLN A 270 -12.08 -22.33 -7.82
C GLN A 270 -12.68 -23.13 -6.64
N ILE A 271 -13.26 -22.43 -5.67
CA ILE A 271 -13.88 -23.06 -4.49
C ILE A 271 -15.25 -23.59 -4.88
N HIS A 272 -15.49 -24.87 -4.58
CA HIS A 272 -16.75 -25.57 -4.82
C HIS A 272 -17.44 -25.90 -3.49
N ALA A 273 -18.51 -26.71 -3.54
CA ALA A 273 -19.33 -27.07 -2.40
C ALA A 273 -18.53 -27.55 -1.18
N ASN A 274 -17.53 -28.41 -1.36
CA ASN A 274 -16.75 -28.95 -0.24
C ASN A 274 -15.89 -27.87 0.43
N GLY A 275 -15.31 -26.95 -0.35
CA GLY A 275 -14.58 -25.82 0.21
C GLY A 275 -15.48 -24.90 1.02
N CYS A 276 -16.68 -24.60 0.51
CA CYS A 276 -17.66 -23.77 1.23
C CYS A 276 -18.17 -24.48 2.50
N MET A 277 -18.31 -25.82 2.49
CA MET A 277 -18.61 -26.62 3.69
C MET A 277 -17.52 -26.48 4.77
N HIS A 278 -16.24 -26.56 4.40
CA HIS A 278 -15.15 -26.37 5.36
C HIS A 278 -15.11 -24.96 5.93
N LEU A 279 -15.28 -23.94 5.08
CA LEU A 279 -15.35 -22.55 5.54
C LEU A 279 -16.53 -22.34 6.51
N GLY A 280 -17.69 -22.92 6.22
CA GLY A 280 -18.89 -22.82 7.05
C GLY A 280 -18.71 -23.41 8.44
N ALA A 281 -18.12 -24.60 8.52
CA ALA A 281 -17.88 -25.29 9.80
C ALA A 281 -17.00 -24.47 10.75
N HIS A 282 -15.94 -23.82 10.25
CA HIS A 282 -15.07 -22.98 11.07
C HIS A 282 -15.68 -21.59 11.33
N LEU A 283 -16.43 -21.04 10.36
CA LEU A 283 -17.13 -19.76 10.53
C LEU A 283 -18.17 -19.81 11.65
N ALA A 284 -18.78 -20.97 11.91
CA ALA A 284 -19.77 -21.15 12.97
C ALA A 284 -19.22 -20.96 14.38
N GLU A 285 -17.93 -21.24 14.58
CA GLU A 285 -17.22 -21.04 15.85
C GLU A 285 -16.55 -19.66 15.92
N ASN A 286 -16.42 -18.99 14.76
CA ASN A 286 -15.76 -17.71 14.64
C ASN A 286 -16.65 -16.55 15.10
N ILE A 287 -16.08 -15.62 15.88
CA ILE A 287 -16.77 -14.42 16.37
C ILE A 287 -16.15 -13.11 15.85
N THR A 288 -15.07 -13.19 15.09
CA THR A 288 -14.25 -12.04 14.65
C THR A 288 -14.52 -11.64 13.20
N CYS A 289 -14.83 -12.61 12.34
CA CYS A 289 -15.05 -12.48 10.91
C CYS A 289 -16.37 -11.74 10.65
N GLN A 290 -16.24 -10.60 10.00
CA GLN A 290 -17.34 -9.71 9.62
C GLN A 290 -17.67 -9.86 8.13
N VAL A 291 -16.66 -10.19 7.32
CA VAL A 291 -16.78 -10.27 5.87
C VAL A 291 -16.06 -11.52 5.36
N LEU A 292 -16.84 -12.49 4.86
CA LEU A 292 -16.36 -13.58 4.02
C LEU A 292 -16.85 -13.36 2.59
N ASN A 293 -15.96 -12.98 1.67
CA ASN A 293 -16.32 -12.77 0.26
C ASN A 293 -16.00 -14.00 -0.57
N LEU A 294 -17.04 -14.71 -1.02
CA LEU A 294 -16.95 -15.90 -1.89
C LEU A 294 -17.52 -15.66 -3.30
N ARG A 295 -17.76 -14.40 -3.70
CA ARG A 295 -18.29 -14.07 -5.03
C ARG A 295 -17.44 -14.71 -6.13
N LEU A 296 -18.05 -15.04 -7.27
CA LEU A 296 -17.36 -15.63 -8.42
C LEU A 296 -16.65 -16.98 -8.13
N ASN A 297 -17.04 -17.69 -7.07
CA ASN A 297 -16.72 -19.11 -6.87
C ASN A 297 -17.88 -20.00 -7.32
N ARG A 298 -17.67 -21.32 -7.28
CA ARG A 298 -18.67 -22.34 -7.64
C ARG A 298 -19.23 -23.03 -6.40
N CYS A 299 -19.64 -22.26 -5.38
CA CYS A 299 -20.08 -22.85 -4.10
C CYS A 299 -21.25 -23.83 -4.21
N GLU A 300 -22.07 -23.78 -5.27
CA GLU A 300 -23.27 -24.60 -5.44
C GLU A 300 -24.31 -24.41 -4.29
N ASP A 301 -25.53 -24.91 -4.47
CA ASP A 301 -26.61 -24.72 -3.49
C ASP A 301 -26.34 -25.46 -2.16
N ASN A 302 -25.70 -26.62 -2.25
CA ASN A 302 -25.27 -27.44 -1.12
C ASN A 302 -24.18 -26.74 -0.28
N GLY A 303 -23.16 -26.15 -0.92
CA GLY A 303 -22.08 -25.45 -0.21
C GLY A 303 -22.59 -24.21 0.51
N VAL A 304 -23.49 -23.45 -0.12
CA VAL A 304 -24.15 -22.31 0.54
C VAL A 304 -25.05 -22.77 1.69
N SER A 305 -25.75 -23.89 1.52
CA SER A 305 -26.57 -24.46 2.60
C SER A 305 -25.76 -24.81 3.85
N HIS A 306 -24.51 -25.27 3.68
CA HIS A 306 -23.59 -25.55 4.78
C HIS A 306 -23.02 -24.28 5.43
N LEU A 307 -22.72 -23.23 4.66
CA LEU A 307 -22.30 -21.93 5.22
C LEU A 307 -23.32 -21.36 6.22
N PHE A 308 -24.61 -21.62 6.00
CA PHE A 308 -25.70 -21.12 6.84
C PHE A 308 -26.37 -22.18 7.73
N GLN A 309 -25.86 -23.42 7.74
CA GLN A 309 -26.47 -24.50 8.50
C GLN A 309 -26.45 -24.19 10.00
N ASP A 310 -25.34 -23.68 10.51
CA ASP A 310 -25.16 -23.48 11.94
C ASP A 310 -25.92 -22.26 12.46
N PHE A 311 -26.04 -21.19 11.67
CA PHE A 311 -26.95 -20.06 12.00
C PHE A 311 -28.39 -20.54 12.18
N ARG A 312 -28.86 -21.47 11.32
CA ARG A 312 -30.20 -22.05 11.45
C ARG A 312 -30.33 -22.94 12.67
N GLN A 313 -29.29 -23.70 13.02
CA GLN A 313 -29.30 -24.56 14.20
C GLN A 313 -29.29 -23.74 15.51
N GLN A 314 -28.47 -22.69 15.60
CA GLN A 314 -28.42 -21.80 16.75
C GLN A 314 -29.77 -21.12 16.99
N GLU A 315 -30.41 -20.61 15.93
CA GLU A 315 -31.74 -19.99 16.02
C GLU A 315 -32.83 -21.00 16.45
N GLN A 316 -32.76 -22.25 15.98
CA GLN A 316 -33.67 -23.31 16.42
C GLN A 316 -33.46 -23.70 17.89
N GLN A 317 -32.21 -23.81 18.34
CA GLN A 317 -31.89 -24.11 19.73
C GLN A 317 -32.36 -22.98 20.67
N GLN A 318 -32.15 -21.72 20.29
CA GLN A 318 -32.62 -20.56 21.05
C GLN A 318 -34.15 -20.57 21.19
N ARG A 319 -34.89 -20.80 20.10
CA ARG A 319 -36.36 -20.93 20.14
C ARG A 319 -36.83 -22.09 21.03
N GLN A 320 -36.14 -23.22 21.01
CA GLN A 320 -36.47 -24.36 21.88
C GLN A 320 -36.22 -24.05 23.36
N GLN A 321 -35.14 -23.35 23.69
CA GLN A 321 -34.85 -22.91 25.06
C GLN A 321 -35.89 -21.91 25.57
N GLU A 322 -36.31 -20.94 24.76
CA GLU A 322 -37.37 -19.98 25.10
C GLU A 322 -38.72 -20.68 25.34
N GLN A 323 -39.08 -21.65 24.50
CA GLN A 323 -40.31 -22.44 24.68
C GLN A 323 -40.28 -23.30 25.95
N GLN A 324 -39.12 -23.88 26.28
CA GLN A 324 -38.96 -24.66 27.52
C GLN A 324 -39.05 -23.78 28.77
N GLN A 325 -38.50 -22.56 28.73
CA GLN A 325 -38.61 -21.60 29.84
C GLN A 325 -40.06 -21.11 30.03
N GLN A 326 -40.80 -20.89 28.94
CA GLN A 326 -42.23 -20.53 29.00
C GLN A 326 -43.14 -21.64 29.53
N GLN A 327 -42.73 -22.91 29.43
CA GLN A 327 -43.48 -24.05 29.97
C GLN A 327 -43.15 -24.35 31.45
N GLN A 328 -42.10 -23.73 32.00
CA GLN A 328 -41.67 -23.88 33.40
C GLN A 328 -42.12 -22.72 34.32
N HIS A 329 -42.88 -21.75 33.77
CA HIS A 329 -43.58 -20.70 34.50
C HIS A 329 -45.09 -20.87 34.29
#